data_AF-A0AAJ7LXG4-F1
#
_entry.id   AF-A0AAJ7LXG4-F1
#
_cell.length_a   1.000
_cell.length_b   1.000
_cell.length_c   1.000
_cell.angle_alpha   90.00
_cell.angle_beta   90.00
_cell.angle_gamma   90.00
#
_symmetry.space_group_name_H-M   'P 1'
#
loop_
_entity.id
_entity.type
_entity.pdbx_description
1 polymer ?
#
loop_
_entity_poly.entity_id
_entity_poly.type
_entity_poly.pdbx_seq_one_letter_code
_entity_poly.pdbx_strand_id
1 'polypeptide(L)'
;MLFKSFRRMYGFKGQWRWKHHFLQVTCLLLLAAVLPTALSYFLGDTKAVLNGCEDHWTLQDRAAMPLLFQMTVCVDIRVVVPGAWVAFSYSSVHAPKPELGLEGDNNALYGWLLRVRHRFPLRLSPTHWHRVCLRRDVLHNSFSLEVDGQMVAERTVIAQAIPPSGSLWLGCRPRDRSSGAKLGQVELYLFRMWADLGDHGLCEDGTVIGWDARYWGVTSPNARHRDPYLLCGEKDMHKLVFTSNAT
;
A
#
# COMPACT_ATOMS: atom_id res chain seq x y z
N MET A 1 -80.94 54.10 -24.25
CA MET A 1 -81.68 53.00 -23.61
C MET A 1 -80.75 51.79 -23.67
N LEU A 2 -80.27 51.11 -22.63
CA LEU A 2 -80.80 50.82 -21.30
C LEU A 2 -79.60 50.52 -20.36
N PHE A 3 -79.83 50.71 -19.06
CA PHE A 3 -78.92 50.53 -17.92
C PHE A 3 -78.62 49.06 -17.53
N LYS A 4 -77.65 48.89 -16.61
CA LYS A 4 -77.38 47.78 -15.65
C LYS A 4 -76.47 46.62 -16.16
N SER A 5 -75.57 46.00 -15.38
CA SER A 5 -75.28 46.01 -13.93
C SER A 5 -73.99 45.20 -13.59
N PHE A 6 -73.24 45.69 -12.60
CA PHE A 6 -72.38 45.07 -11.56
C PHE A 6 -71.88 43.59 -11.56
N ARG A 7 -70.60 43.47 -11.08
CA ARG A 7 -69.97 42.41 -10.19
C ARG A 7 -69.69 41.03 -10.81
N ARG A 8 -68.64 40.24 -10.50
CA ARG A 8 -67.42 40.31 -9.64
C ARG A 8 -66.53 39.10 -9.98
N MET A 9 -65.20 39.27 -9.87
CA MET A 9 -64.16 38.36 -9.30
C MET A 9 -63.79 36.96 -9.90
N TYR A 10 -62.45 36.87 -10.09
CA TYR A 10 -61.47 35.77 -9.93
C TYR A 10 -61.50 34.51 -10.80
N GLY A 11 -60.34 34.29 -11.46
CA GLY A 11 -59.87 32.98 -11.92
C GLY A 11 -58.33 32.94 -11.94
N PHE A 12 -57.77 32.25 -10.94
CA PHE A 12 -56.34 31.97 -10.73
C PHE A 12 -55.63 31.42 -11.98
N LYS A 13 -54.51 32.05 -12.39
CA LYS A 13 -53.62 31.50 -13.43
C LYS A 13 -52.15 31.85 -13.16
N GLY A 14 -51.60 31.36 -12.05
CA GLY A 14 -50.22 31.70 -11.64
C GLY A 14 -49.36 30.55 -11.11
N GLN A 15 -49.93 29.37 -10.87
CA GLN A 15 -49.27 28.38 -9.98
C GLN A 15 -48.56 27.22 -10.70
N TRP A 16 -48.68 27.10 -12.04
CA TRP A 16 -48.18 25.93 -12.76
C TRP A 16 -46.74 26.08 -13.30
N ARG A 17 -46.34 27.29 -13.73
CA ARG A 17 -45.00 27.55 -14.31
C ARG A 17 -43.86 27.42 -13.30
N TRP A 18 -44.10 27.70 -12.02
CA TRP A 18 -43.03 27.67 -11.01
C TRP A 18 -42.60 26.25 -10.63
N LYS A 19 -43.54 25.29 -10.65
CA LYS A 19 -43.26 23.88 -10.33
C LYS A 19 -42.35 23.20 -11.36
N HIS A 20 -42.49 23.53 -12.65
CA HIS A 20 -41.65 22.95 -13.71
C HIS A 20 -40.20 23.44 -13.65
N HIS A 21 -39.99 24.73 -13.34
CA HIS A 21 -38.64 25.26 -13.15
C HIS A 21 -37.99 24.72 -11.87
N PHE A 22 -38.75 24.55 -10.78
CA PHE A 22 -38.23 23.94 -9.55
C PHE A 22 -37.84 22.46 -9.75
N LEU A 23 -38.62 21.69 -10.50
CA LEU A 23 -38.31 20.30 -10.84
C LEU A 23 -37.07 20.17 -11.75
N GLN A 24 -36.92 21.09 -12.72
CA GLN A 24 -35.76 21.08 -13.61
C GLN A 24 -34.47 21.47 -12.88
N VAL A 25 -34.52 22.46 -11.97
CA VAL A 25 -33.35 22.85 -11.17
C VAL A 25 -32.97 21.74 -10.18
N THR A 26 -33.94 21.07 -9.55
CA THR A 26 -33.65 19.91 -8.68
C THR A 26 -33.10 18.71 -9.46
N CYS A 27 -33.57 18.46 -10.69
CA CYS A 27 -33.02 17.39 -11.54
C CYS A 27 -31.59 17.71 -12.02
N LEU A 28 -31.28 18.96 -12.35
CA LEU A 28 -29.92 19.42 -12.69
C LEU A 28 -28.96 19.35 -11.48
N LEU A 29 -29.43 19.65 -10.27
CA LEU A 29 -28.65 19.50 -9.04
C LEU A 29 -28.41 18.02 -8.67
N LEU A 30 -29.35 17.12 -8.97
CA LEU A 30 -29.18 15.68 -8.78
C LEU A 30 -28.21 15.05 -9.81
N LEU A 31 -28.16 15.57 -11.03
CA LEU A 31 -27.18 15.17 -12.04
C LEU A 31 -25.75 15.68 -11.75
N ALA A 32 -25.63 16.80 -11.04
CA ALA A 32 -24.33 17.33 -10.58
C ALA A 32 -23.80 16.64 -9.30
N ALA A 33 -24.63 15.81 -8.64
CA ALA A 33 -24.27 15.08 -7.42
C ALA A 33 -23.71 13.67 -7.70
N VAL A 34 -23.28 13.38 -8.94
CA VAL A 34 -22.40 12.24 -9.18
C VAL A 34 -21.02 12.66 -8.66
N LEU A 35 -20.78 12.42 -7.37
CA LEU A 35 -19.43 12.46 -6.81
C LEU A 35 -18.56 11.63 -7.75
N PRO A 36 -17.47 12.17 -8.32
CA PRO A 36 -16.50 11.30 -8.98
C PRO A 36 -16.14 10.26 -7.93
N THR A 37 -16.38 8.97 -8.24
CA THR A 37 -15.77 7.89 -7.49
C THR A 37 -14.29 8.26 -7.43
N ALA A 38 -13.82 8.64 -6.24
CA ALA A 38 -12.42 8.98 -6.05
C ALA A 38 -11.66 7.81 -6.66
N LEU A 39 -10.89 8.06 -7.72
CA LEU A 39 -10.04 7.03 -8.29
C LEU A 39 -9.05 6.70 -7.19
N SER A 40 -9.37 5.66 -6.43
CA SER A 40 -8.50 5.15 -5.40
C SER A 40 -7.36 4.47 -6.12
N TYR A 41 -6.17 5.04 -6.01
CA TYR A 41 -4.96 4.42 -6.55
C TYR A 41 -4.43 3.34 -5.61
N PHE A 42 -5.05 3.16 -4.43
CA PHE A 42 -4.69 2.14 -3.47
C PHE A 42 -4.86 0.73 -4.07
N LEU A 43 -3.80 -0.07 -3.97
CA LEU A 43 -3.71 -1.41 -4.56
C LEU A 43 -4.22 -2.50 -3.59
N GLY A 44 -5.26 -2.22 -2.82
CA GLY A 44 -5.79 -3.13 -1.78
C GLY A 44 -6.34 -4.46 -2.30
N ASP A 45 -6.70 -4.54 -3.58
CA ASP A 45 -7.15 -5.77 -4.24
C ASP A 45 -6.05 -6.45 -5.06
N THR A 46 -4.80 -5.99 -4.93
CA THR A 46 -3.70 -6.35 -5.83
C THR A 46 -2.47 -6.78 -5.04
N LYS A 47 -1.89 -7.92 -5.43
CA LYS A 47 -0.62 -8.45 -4.94
C LYS A 47 0.46 -8.44 -6.01
N ALA A 48 1.71 -8.35 -5.58
CA ALA A 48 2.87 -8.59 -6.42
C ALA A 48 3.20 -10.07 -6.41
N VAL A 49 3.43 -10.68 -7.58
CA VAL A 49 3.89 -12.06 -7.73
C VAL A 49 5.31 -12.00 -8.25
N LEU A 50 6.26 -12.52 -7.49
CA LEU A 50 7.68 -12.27 -7.71
C LEU A 50 8.43 -13.57 -7.93
N ASN A 51 9.10 -13.64 -9.08
CA ASN A 51 9.93 -14.77 -9.51
C ASN A 51 11.36 -14.26 -9.78
N GLY A 52 12.04 -13.87 -8.70
CA GLY A 52 13.35 -13.23 -8.81
C GLY A 52 13.30 -11.91 -9.59
N CYS A 53 14.33 -11.66 -10.42
CA CYS A 53 14.45 -10.43 -11.19
C CYS A 53 13.68 -10.41 -12.51
N GLU A 54 13.05 -11.52 -12.91
CA GLU A 54 12.21 -11.57 -14.11
C GLU A 54 10.90 -10.79 -13.88
N ASP A 55 10.21 -11.11 -12.79
CA ASP A 55 8.96 -10.47 -12.38
C ASP A 55 9.21 -9.63 -11.13
N HIS A 56 9.38 -8.31 -11.31
CA HIS A 56 9.70 -7.39 -10.21
C HIS A 56 8.97 -6.06 -10.33
N TRP A 57 8.89 -5.34 -9.21
CA TRP A 57 8.31 -4.01 -9.15
C TRP A 57 9.40 -2.99 -8.82
N THR A 58 9.26 -1.78 -9.35
CA THR A 58 10.20 -0.68 -9.09
C THR A 58 9.47 0.56 -8.61
N LEU A 59 10.05 1.23 -7.62
CA LEU A 59 9.61 2.56 -7.23
C LEU A 59 9.84 3.52 -8.40
N GLN A 60 8.82 4.27 -8.76
CA GLN A 60 8.83 5.21 -9.88
C GLN A 60 9.47 6.53 -9.47
N ASP A 61 10.11 7.23 -10.41
CA ASP A 61 10.88 8.47 -10.17
C ASP A 61 10.10 9.63 -9.53
N ARG A 62 8.76 9.55 -9.52
CA ARG A 62 7.89 10.50 -8.85
C ARG A 62 7.84 10.35 -7.33
N ALA A 63 8.44 9.29 -6.79
CA ALA A 63 8.65 9.09 -5.37
C ALA A 63 10.12 8.78 -5.11
N ALA A 64 10.65 9.33 -4.02
CA ALA A 64 12.03 9.15 -3.63
C ALA A 64 12.10 8.78 -2.15
N MET A 65 13.05 7.91 -1.80
CA MET A 65 13.35 7.61 -0.40
C MET A 65 13.88 8.88 0.27
N PRO A 66 13.27 9.38 1.36
CA PRO A 66 13.80 10.49 2.13
C PRO A 66 14.95 10.02 3.06
N LEU A 67 15.63 10.96 3.70
CA LEU A 67 16.58 10.67 4.77
C LEU A 67 15.80 10.23 6.01
N LEU A 68 16.00 8.99 6.48
CA LEU A 68 15.21 8.41 7.58
C LEU A 68 16.08 8.05 8.79
N PHE A 69 15.82 8.71 9.93
CA PHE A 69 16.41 8.39 11.23
C PHE A 69 15.60 7.34 12.00
N GLN A 70 14.29 7.40 11.84
CA GLN A 70 13.36 6.39 12.32
C GLN A 70 12.51 5.93 11.14
N MET A 71 12.17 4.66 11.14
CA MET A 71 11.26 4.11 10.15
C MET A 71 10.63 2.82 10.64
N THR A 72 9.44 2.58 10.11
CA THR A 72 8.77 1.29 10.10
C THR A 72 8.48 0.95 8.65
N VAL A 73 8.86 -0.25 8.21
CA VAL A 73 8.46 -0.80 6.92
C VAL A 73 7.83 -2.16 7.14
N CYS A 74 6.62 -2.34 6.64
CA CYS A 74 5.87 -3.58 6.72
C CYS A 74 5.51 -4.08 5.32
N VAL A 75 5.48 -5.40 5.17
CA VAL A 75 4.99 -6.06 3.97
C VAL A 75 4.41 -7.42 4.35
N ASP A 76 3.28 -7.76 3.76
CA ASP A 76 2.71 -9.09 3.87
C ASP A 76 3.39 -10.01 2.84
N ILE A 77 3.88 -11.16 3.29
CA ILE A 77 4.67 -12.08 2.49
C ILE A 77 4.01 -13.46 2.52
N ARG A 78 3.88 -14.06 1.33
CA ARG A 78 3.49 -15.46 1.17
C ARG A 78 4.51 -16.19 0.33
N VAL A 79 5.17 -17.18 0.91
CA VAL A 79 6.14 -18.04 0.19
C VAL A 79 5.37 -19.13 -0.56
N VAL A 80 5.30 -19.04 -1.88
CA VAL A 80 4.56 -19.99 -2.73
C VAL A 80 5.43 -21.19 -3.08
N VAL A 81 6.68 -20.93 -3.50
CA VAL A 81 7.67 -21.96 -3.81
C VAL A 81 8.85 -21.81 -2.84
N PRO A 82 9.20 -22.85 -2.06
CA PRO A 82 10.35 -22.80 -1.16
C PRO A 82 11.67 -22.60 -1.91
N GLY A 83 12.54 -21.76 -1.38
CA GLY A 83 13.81 -21.37 -1.97
C GLY A 83 14.30 -20.03 -1.41
N ALA A 84 15.41 -19.52 -1.93
CA ALA A 84 15.87 -18.16 -1.60
C ALA A 84 15.03 -17.12 -2.35
N TRP A 85 14.61 -16.07 -1.67
CA TRP A 85 13.76 -15.02 -2.23
C TRP A 85 14.10 -13.66 -1.62
N VAL A 86 13.78 -12.59 -2.36
CA VAL A 86 13.91 -11.20 -1.91
C VAL A 86 12.51 -10.58 -1.89
N ALA A 87 12.08 -10.04 -0.75
CA ALA A 87 10.85 -9.25 -0.72
C ALA A 87 11.14 -7.87 -1.31
N PHE A 88 12.11 -7.15 -0.76
CA PHE A 88 12.50 -5.86 -1.29
C PHE A 88 13.96 -5.51 -1.06
N SER A 89 14.47 -4.61 -1.89
CA SER A 89 15.84 -4.10 -1.80
C SER A 89 15.88 -2.63 -2.18
N TYR A 90 16.42 -1.81 -1.27
CA TYR A 90 16.74 -0.40 -1.49
C TYR A 90 18.25 -0.21 -1.51
N SER A 91 18.74 0.47 -2.53
CA SER A 91 20.13 0.90 -2.63
C SER A 91 20.19 2.37 -3.02
N SER A 92 21.01 3.14 -2.30
CA SER A 92 21.37 4.48 -2.77
C SER A 92 22.20 4.37 -4.06
N VAL A 93 22.24 5.44 -4.85
CA VAL A 93 22.80 5.44 -6.22
C VAL A 93 24.20 4.82 -6.31
N HIS A 94 25.03 4.96 -5.27
CA HIS A 94 26.44 4.55 -5.28
C HIS A 94 26.71 3.33 -4.36
N ALA A 95 25.67 2.76 -3.74
CA ALA A 95 25.85 1.66 -2.81
C ALA A 95 26.02 0.32 -3.54
N PRO A 96 27.12 -0.42 -3.27
CA PRO A 96 27.34 -1.74 -3.88
C PRO A 96 26.46 -2.84 -3.28
N LYS A 97 25.86 -2.59 -2.11
CA LYS A 97 24.99 -3.49 -1.34
C LYS A 97 23.74 -2.73 -0.89
N PRO A 98 22.64 -3.44 -0.56
CA PRO A 98 21.41 -2.79 -0.09
C PRO A 98 21.63 -1.98 1.19
N GLU A 99 21.10 -0.76 1.21
CA GLU A 99 21.03 0.09 2.41
C GLU A 99 19.84 -0.33 3.29
N LEU A 100 18.77 -0.84 2.69
CA LEU A 100 17.63 -1.42 3.39
C LEU A 100 17.07 -2.58 2.55
N GLY A 101 16.57 -3.63 3.18
CA GLY A 101 15.97 -4.74 2.44
C GLY A 101 15.49 -5.87 3.33
N LEU A 102 14.67 -6.74 2.76
CA LEU A 102 14.17 -7.94 3.40
C LEU A 102 14.23 -9.10 2.41
N GLU A 103 14.79 -10.21 2.85
CA GLU A 103 14.92 -11.43 2.07
C GLU A 103 14.83 -12.64 2.99
N GLY A 104 14.68 -13.83 2.41
CA GLY A 104 14.56 -15.05 3.17
C GLY A 104 14.96 -16.28 2.38
N ASP A 105 15.09 -17.39 3.10
CA ASP A 105 15.29 -18.71 2.53
C ASP A 105 14.57 -19.76 3.40
N ASN A 106 14.88 -21.04 3.19
CA ASN A 106 14.27 -22.15 3.93
C ASN A 106 14.65 -22.19 5.43
N ASN A 107 15.63 -21.38 5.85
CA ASN A 107 16.25 -21.45 7.17
C ASN A 107 16.05 -20.18 8.01
N ALA A 108 15.97 -19.01 7.36
CA ALA A 108 15.97 -17.73 8.07
C ALA A 108 15.39 -16.58 7.24
N LEU A 109 15.01 -15.51 7.94
CA LEU A 109 14.82 -14.18 7.40
C LEU A 109 16.12 -13.37 7.55
N TYR A 110 16.31 -12.44 6.63
CA TYR A 110 17.45 -11.52 6.65
C TYR A 110 16.99 -10.10 6.37
N GLY A 111 17.32 -9.21 7.31
CA GLY A 111 17.12 -7.77 7.16
C GLY A 111 18.45 -7.11 6.76
N TRP A 112 18.43 -6.30 5.71
CA TRP A 112 19.54 -5.42 5.38
C TRP A 112 19.35 -4.08 6.05
N LEU A 113 20.40 -3.58 6.68
CA LEU A 113 20.49 -2.22 7.17
C LEU A 113 21.90 -1.68 6.94
N LEU A 114 22.01 -0.57 6.22
CA LEU A 114 23.24 0.15 5.92
C LEU A 114 24.37 -0.77 5.43
N ARG A 115 24.03 -1.61 4.44
CA ARG A 115 24.94 -2.59 3.79
C ARG A 115 25.37 -3.75 4.67
N VAL A 116 24.79 -3.89 5.87
CA VAL A 116 24.97 -5.03 6.76
C VAL A 116 23.73 -5.93 6.68
N ARG A 117 23.96 -7.24 6.55
CA ARG A 117 22.92 -8.27 6.49
C ARG A 117 22.77 -8.91 7.87
N HIS A 118 21.63 -8.74 8.50
CA HIS A 118 21.30 -9.30 9.81
C HIS A 118 20.47 -10.58 9.64
N ARG A 119 20.90 -11.67 10.25
CA ARG A 119 20.17 -12.96 10.22
C ARG A 119 19.20 -13.05 11.41
N PHE A 120 17.97 -13.47 11.11
CA PHE A 120 16.92 -13.77 12.06
C PHE A 120 16.52 -15.25 11.87
N PRO A 121 16.78 -16.15 12.82
CA PRO A 121 16.58 -17.59 12.66
C PRO A 121 15.11 -18.00 12.77
N LEU A 122 14.28 -17.42 11.90
CA LEU A 122 12.87 -17.70 11.75
C LEU A 122 12.57 -17.94 10.28
N ARG A 123 11.78 -18.97 10.00
CA ARG A 123 11.27 -19.28 8.67
C ARG A 123 9.79 -18.90 8.59
N LEU A 124 9.36 -18.33 7.47
CA LEU A 124 7.94 -18.16 7.21
C LEU A 124 7.31 -19.50 6.85
N SER A 125 6.08 -19.73 7.29
CA SER A 125 5.37 -20.94 6.91
C SER A 125 4.95 -20.83 5.43
N PRO A 126 5.28 -21.81 4.56
CA PRO A 126 4.91 -21.74 3.16
C PRO A 126 3.40 -21.65 2.98
N THR A 127 2.97 -20.99 1.90
CA THR A 127 1.57 -20.83 1.48
C THR A 127 0.66 -20.06 2.43
N HIS A 128 1.19 -19.49 3.51
CA HIS A 128 0.47 -18.60 4.43
C HIS A 128 0.99 -17.17 4.31
N TRP A 129 0.09 -16.20 4.55
CA TRP A 129 0.46 -14.80 4.64
C TRP A 129 1.03 -14.50 6.03
N HIS A 130 2.15 -13.78 6.05
CA HIS A 130 2.77 -13.28 7.27
C HIS A 130 3.07 -11.79 7.10
N ARG A 131 2.67 -10.96 8.08
CA ARG A 131 3.05 -9.55 8.11
C ARG A 131 4.45 -9.45 8.69
N VAL A 132 5.41 -9.02 7.90
CA VAL A 132 6.80 -8.84 8.36
C VAL A 132 7.12 -7.35 8.39
N CYS A 133 7.56 -6.86 9.55
CA CYS A 133 7.94 -5.48 9.75
C CYS A 133 9.41 -5.36 10.17
N LEU A 134 10.11 -4.40 9.58
CA LEU A 134 11.42 -3.93 10.04
C LEU A 134 11.24 -2.56 10.69
N ARG A 135 11.83 -2.36 11.87
CA ARG A 135 11.87 -1.06 12.54
C ARG A 135 13.32 -0.62 12.75
N ARG A 136 13.62 0.64 12.47
CA ARG A 136 14.92 1.26 12.76
C ARG A 136 14.70 2.46 13.66
N ASP A 137 15.42 2.49 14.78
CA ASP A 137 15.44 3.63 15.68
C ASP A 137 16.87 4.11 15.94
N VAL A 138 17.28 5.21 15.28
CA VAL A 138 18.61 5.79 15.47
C VAL A 138 18.84 6.27 16.91
N LEU A 139 17.83 6.83 17.57
CA LEU A 139 17.98 7.40 18.92
C LEU A 139 18.37 6.33 19.94
N HIS A 140 17.73 5.16 19.86
CA HIS A 140 17.99 4.03 20.74
C HIS A 140 18.97 2.99 20.16
N ASN A 141 19.60 3.30 19.02
CA ASN A 141 20.48 2.37 18.30
C ASN A 141 19.83 1.00 18.06
N SER A 142 18.54 0.95 17.73
CA SER A 142 17.80 -0.31 17.54
C SER A 142 17.51 -0.60 16.06
N PHE A 143 17.60 -1.87 15.69
CA PHE A 143 17.05 -2.46 14.47
C PHE A 143 16.34 -3.77 14.82
N SER A 144 15.04 -3.84 14.59
CA SER A 144 14.23 -4.99 14.96
C SER A 144 13.41 -5.55 13.79
N LEU A 145 13.08 -6.83 13.91
CA LEU A 145 12.22 -7.55 12.99
C LEU A 145 11.04 -8.12 13.79
N GLU A 146 9.84 -7.88 13.28
CA GLU A 146 8.57 -8.39 13.80
C GLU A 146 7.88 -9.25 12.74
N VAL A 147 7.23 -10.33 13.16
CA VAL A 147 6.38 -11.17 12.32
C VAL A 147 5.03 -11.34 13.01
N ASP A 148 3.95 -11.02 12.32
CA ASP A 148 2.56 -11.16 12.79
C ASP A 148 2.32 -10.48 14.15
N GLY A 149 2.87 -9.28 14.34
CA GLY A 149 2.73 -8.55 15.61
C GLY A 149 3.68 -9.00 16.72
N GLN A 150 4.52 -10.02 16.49
CA GLN A 150 5.43 -10.57 17.48
C GLN A 150 6.89 -10.23 17.16
N MET A 151 7.59 -9.61 18.11
CA MET A 151 8.99 -9.28 17.96
C MET A 151 9.83 -10.56 17.88
N VAL A 152 10.50 -10.76 16.74
CA VAL A 152 11.36 -11.93 16.51
C VAL A 152 12.73 -11.70 17.13
N ALA A 153 13.30 -10.52 16.84
CA ALA A 153 14.53 -10.10 17.49
C ALA A 153 14.78 -8.60 17.32
N GLU A 154 15.52 -8.05 18.27
CA GLU A 154 16.14 -6.73 18.18
C GLU A 154 17.66 -6.85 18.12
N ARG A 155 18.30 -5.91 17.42
CA ARG A 155 19.76 -5.78 17.31
C ARG A 155 20.14 -4.36 17.66
N THR A 156 21.18 -4.22 18.48
CA THR A 156 21.82 -2.92 18.68
C THR A 156 22.66 -2.58 17.45
N VAL A 157 22.33 -1.49 16.78
CA VAL A 157 23.01 -0.98 15.59
C VAL A 157 23.30 0.51 15.78
N ILE A 158 24.57 0.82 16.01
CA ILE A 158 25.06 2.20 16.06
C ILE A 158 25.33 2.64 14.62
N ALA A 159 24.32 3.21 13.98
CA ALA A 159 24.44 3.61 12.59
C ALA A 159 23.63 4.85 12.26
N GLN A 160 23.98 5.47 11.15
CA GLN A 160 23.41 6.73 10.69
C GLN A 160 22.00 6.53 10.11
N ALA A 161 21.39 7.62 9.63
CA ALA A 161 20.14 7.57 8.90
C ALA A 161 20.28 6.78 7.59
N ILE A 162 19.18 6.19 7.13
CA ILE A 162 19.11 5.58 5.80
C ILE A 162 19.26 6.70 4.76
N PRO A 163 20.21 6.61 3.81
CA PRO A 163 20.47 7.69 2.87
C PRO A 163 19.28 7.90 1.93
N PRO A 164 19.00 9.15 1.53
CA PRO A 164 17.95 9.46 0.57
C PRO A 164 18.36 9.05 -0.83
N SER A 165 17.42 9.13 -1.77
CA SER A 165 17.64 9.05 -3.21
C SER A 165 18.36 7.77 -3.67
N GLY A 166 17.58 6.84 -4.20
CA GLY A 166 18.07 5.56 -4.67
C GLY A 166 16.98 4.81 -5.40
N SER A 167 17.18 3.51 -5.57
CA SER A 167 16.19 2.66 -6.21
C SER A 167 15.67 1.63 -5.22
N LEU A 168 14.34 1.50 -5.17
CA LEU A 168 13.64 0.49 -4.39
C LEU A 168 12.97 -0.51 -5.34
N TRP A 169 13.25 -1.79 -5.12
CA TRP A 169 12.82 -2.91 -5.96
C TRP A 169 12.10 -3.93 -5.08
N LEU A 170 11.03 -4.54 -5.60
CA LEU A 170 10.38 -5.70 -4.98
C LEU A 170 10.71 -6.96 -5.78
N GLY A 171 11.15 -8.04 -5.11
CA GLY A 171 11.38 -9.35 -5.75
C GLY A 171 12.82 -9.63 -6.16
N CYS A 172 13.66 -8.60 -6.20
CA CYS A 172 14.97 -8.64 -6.81
C CYS A 172 15.99 -7.78 -6.07
N ARG A 173 17.27 -8.10 -6.27
CA ARG A 173 18.40 -7.23 -5.97
C ARG A 173 19.08 -6.86 -7.29
N PRO A 174 19.39 -5.57 -7.57
CA PRO A 174 19.95 -5.13 -8.85
C PRO A 174 21.26 -5.81 -9.30
N ARG A 175 21.97 -6.50 -8.40
CA ARG A 175 23.23 -7.23 -8.68
C ARG A 175 23.12 -8.74 -8.50
N ASP A 176 21.93 -9.29 -8.31
CA ASP A 176 21.73 -10.74 -8.23
C ASP A 176 21.72 -11.34 -9.63
N ARG A 177 22.91 -11.66 -10.13
CA ARG A 177 23.07 -12.63 -11.21
C ARG A 177 23.42 -13.98 -10.59
N SER A 178 22.42 -14.86 -10.55
CA SER A 178 22.51 -16.31 -10.38
C SER A 178 23.57 -16.77 -9.36
N SER A 179 23.25 -16.71 -8.07
CA SER A 179 23.81 -17.72 -7.17
C SER A 179 23.06 -19.02 -7.49
N GLY A 180 23.73 -20.15 -7.64
CA GLY A 180 23.11 -21.46 -7.96
C GLY A 180 22.13 -22.00 -6.89
N ALA A 181 21.62 -21.14 -6.01
CA ALA A 181 20.57 -21.45 -5.07
C ALA A 181 19.22 -21.60 -5.80
N LYS A 182 18.43 -22.58 -5.37
CA LYS A 182 17.04 -22.72 -5.82
C LYS A 182 16.26 -21.45 -5.45
N LEU A 183 15.83 -20.71 -6.46
CA LEU A 183 15.01 -19.51 -6.27
C LEU A 183 13.63 -19.92 -5.80
N GLY A 184 13.16 -19.23 -4.77
CA GLY A 184 11.78 -19.31 -4.30
C GLY A 184 10.91 -18.31 -5.05
N GLN A 185 9.61 -18.57 -5.06
CA GLN A 185 8.59 -17.66 -5.56
C GLN A 185 7.81 -17.11 -4.37
N VAL A 186 7.63 -15.80 -4.33
CA VAL A 186 6.90 -15.13 -3.25
C VAL A 186 5.82 -14.23 -3.81
N GLU A 187 4.71 -14.12 -3.09
CA GLU A 187 3.73 -13.06 -3.28
C GLU A 187 3.94 -12.01 -2.19
N LEU A 188 3.85 -10.73 -2.57
CA LEU A 188 3.86 -9.61 -1.63
C LEU A 188 2.55 -8.85 -1.70
N TYR A 189 2.14 -8.33 -0.55
CA TYR A 189 0.96 -7.50 -0.42
C TYR A 189 1.24 -6.38 0.60
N LEU A 190 0.70 -5.18 0.35
CA LEU A 190 0.83 -4.02 1.24
C LEU A 190 2.24 -3.70 1.72
N PHE A 191 3.21 -3.56 0.80
CA PHE A 191 4.46 -2.87 1.13
C PHE A 191 4.16 -1.43 1.52
N ARG A 192 4.49 -1.07 2.76
CA ARG A 192 4.20 0.24 3.34
C ARG A 192 5.34 0.71 4.22
N MET A 193 5.64 1.99 4.14
CA MET A 193 6.72 2.62 4.87
C MET A 193 6.26 3.91 5.53
N TRP A 194 6.69 4.11 6.76
CA TRP A 194 6.45 5.30 7.59
C TRP A 194 7.78 5.82 8.16
N ALA A 195 7.81 7.10 8.52
CA ALA A 195 8.98 7.78 9.08
C ALA A 195 8.99 7.78 10.62
N ASP A 196 8.19 6.92 11.24
CA ASP A 196 8.00 6.81 12.68
C ASP A 196 7.98 5.33 13.14
N LEU A 197 7.84 5.14 14.45
CA LEU A 197 7.86 3.83 15.12
C LEU A 197 6.48 3.41 15.62
N GLY A 198 5.42 4.10 15.17
CA GLY A 198 4.06 3.86 15.61
C GLY A 198 3.51 2.50 15.16
N ASP A 199 2.38 2.15 15.75
CA ASP A 199 1.60 1.00 15.32
C ASP A 199 0.69 1.44 14.16
N HIS A 200 0.89 0.80 13.00
CA HIS A 200 0.16 1.13 11.79
C HIS A 200 -0.93 0.10 11.48
N GLY A 201 -2.12 0.60 11.16
CA GLY A 201 -3.33 -0.19 10.93
C GLY A 201 -3.19 -1.23 9.82
N LEU A 202 -4.09 -2.23 9.82
CA LEU A 202 -4.03 -3.34 8.85
C LEU A 202 -4.10 -2.87 7.39
N CYS A 203 -4.95 -1.90 7.10
CA CYS A 203 -5.13 -1.31 5.76
C CYS A 203 -4.70 0.16 5.69
N GLU A 204 -4.05 0.67 6.73
CA GLU A 204 -3.42 2.00 6.68
C GLU A 204 -2.30 1.96 5.65
N ASP A 205 -2.25 2.97 4.77
CA ASP A 205 -1.20 3.07 3.75
C ASP A 205 0.03 3.82 4.27
N GLY A 206 1.19 3.55 3.68
CA GLY A 206 2.46 4.17 4.06
C GLY A 206 2.50 5.66 3.72
N THR A 207 2.92 6.48 4.68
CA THR A 207 3.10 7.93 4.49
C THR A 207 4.37 8.30 3.75
N VAL A 208 5.38 7.42 3.75
CA VAL A 208 6.64 7.60 3.02
C VAL A 208 6.56 6.92 1.65
N ILE A 209 6.25 5.63 1.63
CA ILE A 209 6.00 4.85 0.41
C ILE A 209 4.80 3.95 0.70
N GLY A 210 3.76 4.06 -0.12
CA GLY A 210 2.52 3.31 0.03
C GLY A 210 2.33 2.18 -0.99
N TRP A 211 1.31 1.37 -0.76
CA TRP A 211 0.81 0.35 -1.68
C TRP A 211 -0.18 0.97 -2.67
N ASP A 212 0.32 1.90 -3.48
CA ASP A 212 -0.46 2.75 -4.36
C ASP A 212 0.07 2.67 -5.80
N ALA A 213 -0.82 2.61 -6.79
CA ALA A 213 -0.49 2.50 -8.21
C ALA A 213 0.37 3.66 -8.72
N ARG A 214 0.35 4.80 -8.03
CA ARG A 214 1.24 5.93 -8.31
C ARG A 214 2.67 5.61 -7.90
N TYR A 215 2.97 4.78 -6.91
CA TYR A 215 4.37 4.54 -6.53
C TYR A 215 5.07 3.47 -7.36
N TRP A 216 4.33 2.50 -7.89
CA TRP A 216 4.93 1.27 -8.42
C TRP A 216 4.81 1.11 -9.94
N GLY A 217 5.94 0.85 -10.58
CA GLY A 217 6.03 0.26 -11.92
C GLY A 217 6.28 -1.24 -11.84
N VAL A 218 5.93 -1.96 -12.90
CA VAL A 218 6.07 -3.43 -12.99
C VAL A 218 6.82 -3.79 -14.27
N THR A 219 7.63 -4.84 -14.23
CA THR A 219 8.39 -5.29 -15.41
C THR A 219 7.59 -6.14 -16.37
N SER A 220 6.61 -6.88 -15.87
CA SER A 220 5.78 -7.78 -16.65
C SER A 220 4.32 -7.75 -16.18
N PRO A 221 3.37 -8.15 -17.02
CA PRO A 221 1.99 -8.37 -16.59
C PRO A 221 1.85 -9.47 -15.52
N ASN A 222 2.75 -10.46 -15.50
CA ASN A 222 2.72 -11.56 -14.54
C ASN A 222 3.17 -11.12 -13.14
N ALA A 223 3.89 -10.00 -13.03
CA ALA A 223 4.32 -9.49 -11.75
C ALA A 223 3.17 -8.94 -10.90
N ARG A 224 1.99 -8.67 -11.49
CA ARG A 224 0.84 -8.03 -10.81
C ARG A 224 -0.42 -8.85 -10.97
N HIS A 225 -1.01 -9.28 -9.86
CA HIS A 225 -2.24 -10.06 -9.85
C HIS A 225 -3.31 -9.40 -8.97
N ARG A 226 -4.54 -9.30 -9.49
CA ARG A 226 -5.71 -8.98 -8.67
C ARG A 226 -6.20 -10.21 -7.94
N ASP A 227 -6.55 -10.03 -6.68
CA ASP A 227 -7.07 -11.08 -5.81
C ASP A 227 -8.14 -10.47 -4.89
N PRO A 228 -9.44 -10.75 -5.15
CA PRO A 228 -10.53 -10.12 -4.43
C PRO A 228 -10.68 -10.63 -2.98
N TYR A 229 -9.86 -11.58 -2.56
CA TYR A 229 -9.84 -12.12 -1.19
C TYR A 229 -8.73 -11.50 -0.32
N LEU A 230 -8.02 -10.50 -0.85
CA LEU A 230 -7.06 -9.72 -0.08
C LEU A 230 -7.78 -8.81 0.91
N LEU A 231 -7.25 -8.75 2.13
CA LEU A 231 -7.87 -8.12 3.30
C LEU A 231 -8.36 -6.69 3.08
N CYS A 232 -7.67 -5.91 2.25
CA CYS A 232 -7.97 -4.49 2.04
C CYS A 232 -8.56 -4.22 0.64
N GLY A 233 -9.07 -5.24 -0.03
CA GLY A 233 -9.88 -5.07 -1.22
C GLY A 233 -11.21 -4.38 -0.90
N GLU A 234 -11.76 -3.62 -1.85
CA GLU A 234 -12.96 -2.79 -1.64
C GLU A 234 -14.16 -3.56 -1.05
N LYS A 235 -14.29 -4.86 -1.35
CA LYS A 235 -15.38 -5.71 -0.83
C LYS A 235 -15.31 -5.95 0.68
N ASP A 236 -14.11 -5.91 1.27
CA ASP A 236 -13.92 -6.18 2.69
C ASP A 236 -13.83 -4.91 3.54
N MET A 237 -13.48 -3.75 2.94
CA MET A 237 -13.63 -2.45 3.61
C MET A 237 -15.07 -2.14 4.00
N HIS A 238 -16.05 -2.50 3.16
CA HIS A 238 -17.46 -2.33 3.53
C HIS A 238 -17.83 -3.15 4.78
N LYS A 239 -17.32 -4.38 4.92
CA LYS A 239 -17.62 -5.24 6.08
C LYS A 239 -16.99 -4.71 7.37
N LEU A 240 -15.77 -4.18 7.32
CA LEU A 240 -15.08 -3.62 8.49
C LEU A 240 -15.78 -2.36 9.02
N VAL A 241 -16.36 -1.54 8.14
CA VAL A 241 -17.17 -0.37 8.52
C VAL A 241 -18.52 -0.78 9.13
N PHE A 242 -19.11 -1.91 8.71
CA PHE A 242 -20.35 -2.40 9.32
C PHE A 242 -20.15 -3.05 10.70
N THR A 243 -18.95 -3.54 11.02
CA THR A 243 -18.66 -4.10 12.35
C THR A 243 -18.23 -3.06 13.38
N SER A 244 -17.69 -1.91 12.98
CA SER A 244 -17.28 -0.85 13.92
C SER A 244 -18.43 0.07 14.38
N ASN A 245 -19.58 0.03 13.70
CA ASN A 245 -20.79 0.77 14.10
C ASN A 245 -21.74 -0.07 14.99
N ALA A 246 -21.26 -1.21 15.51
CA ALA A 246 -22.00 -2.08 16.42
C ALA A 246 -21.27 -2.20 17.78
N THR A 247 -21.01 -1.06 18.42
CA THR A 247 -20.73 -0.95 19.86
C THR A 247 -21.26 0.36 20.38
#